data_AF-A0A497C074-F1
#
_entry.id   AF-A0A497C074-F1
#
_cell.length_a   1.000
_cell.length_b   1.000
_cell.length_c   1.000
_cell.angle_alpha   90.00
_cell.angle_beta   90.00
_cell.angle_gamma   90.00
#
_symmetry.space_group_name_H-M   'P 1'
#
loop_
_entity.id
_entity.type
_entity.pdbx_description
1 polymer ?
#
loop_
_entity_poly.entity_id
_entity_poly.type
_entity_poly.pdbx_seq_one_letter_code
_entity_poly.pdbx_strand_id
1 'polypeptide(L)'
;MNEHVIPWLGAYHDGELHGGRLQQVEEHLAHCATCRAELGELRALAALLQSSPAPQALTRPDHFVAQVGLRLPRRPVQPAWKRCLKAGWRLAPVGLLGAWAFVRAVFLVSGVVLGALQVGLGGDVIAELLPASQPGLSLTRLWSLSGASLSDVGRVALQLLGNGGPLGWGVMLKVASLALIGLLYWSWLASWWAVRTRTSEHQRTGY
;
A
#
# COMPACT_ATOMS: atom_id res chain seq x y z
N MET A 1 39.42 -21.66 -39.21
CA MET A 1 38.14 -21.42 -38.50
C MET A 1 37.23 -20.67 -39.45
N ASN A 2 36.33 -21.38 -40.13
CA ASN A 2 35.36 -20.79 -41.07
C ASN A 2 34.10 -20.39 -40.30
N GLU A 3 34.22 -19.40 -39.43
CA GLU A 3 33.05 -18.85 -38.75
C GLU A 3 32.35 -17.90 -39.73
N HIS A 4 31.17 -18.31 -40.21
CA HIS A 4 30.40 -17.52 -41.15
C HIS A 4 29.86 -16.25 -40.50
N VAL A 5 29.81 -15.14 -41.25
CA VAL A 5 29.34 -13.83 -40.76
C VAL A 5 27.81 -13.64 -40.83
N ILE A 6 27.04 -14.73 -40.84
CA ILE A 6 25.56 -14.73 -40.94
C ILE A 6 24.87 -13.74 -39.99
N PRO A 7 25.28 -13.61 -38.71
CA PRO A 7 24.65 -12.65 -37.80
C PRO A 7 24.76 -11.18 -38.23
N TRP A 8 25.78 -10.84 -39.04
CA TRP A 8 26.07 -9.46 -39.45
C TRP A 8 25.54 -9.14 -40.85
N LEU A 9 25.09 -10.13 -41.61
CA LEU A 9 24.62 -9.98 -42.99
C LEU A 9 23.35 -9.09 -43.09
N GLY A 10 22.43 -9.17 -42.13
CA GLY A 10 21.26 -8.29 -42.06
C GLY A 10 21.65 -6.83 -41.81
N ALA A 11 22.44 -6.58 -40.77
CA ALA A 11 22.96 -5.24 -40.47
C ALA A 11 23.81 -4.67 -41.63
N TYR A 12 24.54 -5.51 -42.35
CA TYR A 12 25.27 -5.11 -43.57
C TYR A 12 24.29 -4.71 -44.69
N HIS A 13 23.25 -5.51 -44.92
CA HIS A 13 22.22 -5.22 -45.93
C HIS A 13 21.49 -3.90 -45.64
N ASP A 14 21.20 -3.63 -44.36
CA ASP A 14 20.48 -2.43 -43.93
C ASP A 14 21.39 -1.20 -43.79
N GLY A 15 22.69 -1.34 -44.03
CA GLY A 15 23.68 -0.24 -43.95
C GLY A 15 24.03 0.18 -42.52
N GLU A 16 23.75 -0.66 -41.52
CA GLU A 16 23.99 -0.37 -40.10
C GLU A 16 25.42 -0.71 -39.63
N LEU A 17 26.21 -1.39 -40.45
CA LEU A 17 27.61 -1.72 -40.13
C LEU A 17 28.58 -0.58 -40.49
N HIS A 18 29.52 -0.33 -39.58
CA HIS A 18 30.49 0.75 -39.70
C HIS A 18 31.89 0.30 -39.23
N GLY A 19 32.93 0.98 -39.72
CA GLY A 19 34.31 0.79 -39.28
C GLY A 19 34.86 -0.63 -39.51
N GLY A 20 35.64 -1.15 -38.57
CA GLY A 20 36.32 -2.45 -38.73
C GLY A 20 35.38 -3.64 -38.95
N ARG A 21 34.14 -3.57 -38.48
CA ARG A 21 33.14 -4.64 -38.68
C ARG A 21 32.60 -4.65 -40.12
N LEU A 22 32.49 -3.50 -40.77
CA LEU A 22 32.13 -3.41 -42.19
C LEU A 22 33.24 -4.06 -43.04
N GLN A 23 34.49 -3.65 -42.80
CA GLN A 23 35.65 -4.16 -43.54
C GLN A 23 35.82 -5.68 -43.37
N GLN A 24 35.61 -6.21 -42.16
CA GLN A 24 35.65 -7.64 -41.89
C GLN A 24 34.58 -8.43 -42.68
N VAL A 25 33.36 -7.89 -42.77
CA VAL A 25 32.27 -8.53 -43.52
C VAL A 25 32.55 -8.46 -45.03
N GLU A 26 33.04 -7.34 -45.54
CA GLU A 26 33.43 -7.20 -46.96
C GLU A 26 34.55 -8.17 -47.35
N GLU A 27 35.60 -8.27 -46.53
CA GLU A 27 36.71 -9.20 -46.75
C GLU A 27 36.22 -10.67 -46.72
N HIS A 28 35.31 -10.99 -45.80
CA HIS A 28 34.71 -12.33 -45.74
C HIS A 28 33.83 -12.62 -46.97
N LEU A 29 33.04 -11.65 -47.43
CA LEU A 29 32.20 -11.79 -48.63
C LEU A 29 33.02 -11.98 -49.90
N ALA A 30 34.25 -11.45 -49.97
CA ALA A 30 35.14 -11.68 -51.11
C ALA A 30 35.54 -13.17 -51.25
N HIS A 31 35.62 -13.90 -50.13
CA HIS A 31 36.16 -15.26 -50.09
C HIS A 31 35.11 -16.35 -49.82
N CYS A 32 33.96 -16.01 -49.25
CA CYS A 32 32.91 -16.97 -48.88
C CYS A 32 31.74 -16.97 -49.88
N ALA A 33 31.58 -18.06 -50.62
CA ALA A 33 30.44 -18.23 -51.53
C ALA A 33 29.10 -18.36 -50.77
N THR A 34 29.08 -19.05 -49.62
CA THR A 34 27.87 -19.25 -48.81
C THR A 34 27.30 -17.92 -48.34
N CYS A 35 28.13 -17.04 -47.74
CA CYS A 35 27.65 -15.74 -47.27
C CYS A 35 27.20 -14.80 -48.41
N ARG A 36 27.75 -14.94 -49.62
CA ARG A 36 27.26 -14.22 -50.80
C ARG A 36 25.89 -14.73 -51.26
N ALA A 37 25.64 -16.03 -51.20
CA ALA A 37 24.35 -16.62 -51.53
C ALA A 37 23.27 -16.11 -50.56
N GLU A 38 23.54 -16.18 -49.25
CA GLU A 38 22.65 -15.66 -48.19
C GLU A 38 22.34 -14.16 -48.37
N LEU A 39 23.34 -13.34 -48.70
CA LEU A 39 23.12 -11.91 -49.00
C LEU A 39 22.23 -11.73 -50.24
N GLY A 40 22.38 -12.61 -51.24
CA GLY A 40 21.53 -12.63 -52.43
C GLY A 40 20.07 -12.93 -52.09
N GLU A 41 19.82 -13.89 -51.21
CA GLU A 41 18.47 -14.22 -50.73
C GLU A 41 17.83 -13.05 -49.96
N LEU A 42 18.59 -12.40 -49.07
CA LEU A 42 18.12 -11.20 -48.36
C LEU A 42 17.71 -10.07 -49.31
N ARG A 43 18.54 -9.82 -50.35
CA ARG A 43 18.24 -8.81 -51.37
C ARG A 43 17.02 -9.18 -52.21
N ALA A 44 16.86 -10.45 -52.56
CA ALA A 44 15.70 -10.94 -53.30
C ALA A 44 14.41 -10.77 -52.48
N LEU A 45 14.46 -11.08 -51.17
CA LEU A 45 13.35 -10.85 -50.25
C LEU A 45 13.02 -9.35 -50.14
N ALA A 46 14.02 -8.49 -50.00
CA ALA A 46 13.82 -7.05 -49.94
C ALA A 46 13.16 -6.51 -51.22
N ALA A 47 13.59 -6.99 -52.40
CA ALA A 47 12.97 -6.63 -53.67
C ALA A 47 11.51 -7.09 -53.77
N LEU A 48 11.19 -8.31 -53.28
CA LEU A 48 9.82 -8.80 -53.20
C LEU A 48 8.95 -7.91 -52.29
N LEU A 49 9.47 -7.52 -51.12
CA LEU A 49 8.75 -6.63 -50.21
C LEU A 49 8.52 -5.24 -50.81
N GLN A 50 9.52 -4.69 -51.52
CA GLN A 50 9.41 -3.40 -52.21
C GLN A 50 8.47 -3.46 -53.42
N SER A 51 8.29 -4.62 -54.04
CA SER A 51 7.33 -4.83 -55.12
C SER A 51 5.86 -4.81 -54.65
N SER A 52 5.64 -4.93 -53.33
CA SER A 52 4.32 -4.77 -52.76
C SER A 52 3.86 -3.32 -52.91
N PRO A 53 2.65 -3.08 -53.46
CA PRO A 53 2.17 -1.72 -53.66
C PRO A 53 2.11 -1.00 -52.33
N ALA A 54 2.86 0.10 -52.24
CA ALA A 54 2.76 1.01 -51.10
C ALA A 54 1.28 1.45 -50.95
N PRO A 55 0.75 1.54 -49.73
CA PRO A 55 -0.60 2.04 -49.51
C PRO A 55 -0.77 3.39 -50.22
N GLN A 56 -1.70 3.45 -51.18
CA GLN A 56 -1.90 4.58 -52.09
C GLN A 56 -2.24 5.90 -51.37
N ALA A 57 -2.65 5.81 -50.10
CA ALA A 57 -2.81 6.94 -49.22
C ALA A 57 -2.29 6.57 -47.84
N LEU A 58 -1.19 7.20 -47.41
CA LEU A 58 -0.85 7.25 -46.00
C LEU A 58 -2.00 7.97 -45.29
N THR A 59 -2.81 7.24 -44.54
CA THR A 59 -3.94 7.80 -43.78
C THR A 59 -3.43 8.96 -42.93
N ARG A 60 -4.05 10.14 -43.10
CA ARG A 60 -3.72 11.33 -42.31
C ARG A 60 -3.81 10.98 -40.81
N PRO A 61 -2.87 11.44 -39.96
CA PRO A 61 -2.83 11.07 -38.53
C PRO A 61 -4.17 11.23 -37.81
N ASP A 62 -4.92 12.28 -38.13
CA ASP A 62 -6.25 12.56 -37.55
C ASP A 62 -7.26 11.43 -37.83
N HIS A 63 -7.26 10.91 -39.05
CA HIS A 63 -8.15 9.81 -39.45
C HIS A 63 -7.73 8.48 -38.80
N PHE A 64 -6.42 8.25 -38.65
CA PHE A 64 -5.92 7.08 -37.93
C PHE A 64 -6.34 7.10 -36.46
N VAL A 65 -6.15 8.22 -35.77
CA VAL A 65 -6.55 8.37 -34.35
C VAL A 65 -8.04 8.16 -34.19
N ALA A 66 -8.87 8.71 -35.07
CA ALA A 66 -10.32 8.48 -35.04
C ALA A 66 -10.67 7.00 -35.23
N GLN A 67 -10.06 6.33 -36.20
CA GLN A 67 -10.33 4.93 -36.51
C GLN A 67 -9.86 3.98 -35.40
N VAL A 68 -8.70 4.26 -34.80
CA VAL A 68 -8.21 3.53 -33.62
C VAL A 68 -9.09 3.80 -32.41
N GLY A 69 -9.50 5.05 -32.19
CA GLY A 69 -10.42 5.44 -31.13
C GLY A 69 -11.76 4.71 -31.19
N LEU A 70 -12.27 4.44 -32.39
CA LEU A 70 -13.50 3.66 -32.58
C LEU A 70 -13.32 2.16 -32.34
N ARG A 71 -12.10 1.63 -32.52
CA ARG A 71 -11.77 0.21 -32.31
C ARG A 71 -11.37 -0.11 -30.87
N LEU A 72 -10.94 0.89 -30.11
CA LEU A 72 -10.60 0.72 -28.71
C LEU A 72 -11.86 0.49 -27.88
N PRO A 73 -11.91 -0.57 -27.04
CA PRO A 73 -13.01 -0.74 -26.11
C PRO A 73 -13.08 0.49 -25.20
N ARG A 74 -14.26 1.12 -25.14
CA ARG A 74 -14.48 2.26 -24.24
C ARG A 74 -14.17 1.84 -22.82
N ARG A 75 -13.16 2.46 -22.22
CA ARG A 75 -12.86 2.28 -20.80
C ARG A 75 -14.12 2.67 -20.01
N PRO A 76 -14.74 1.77 -19.23
CA PRO A 76 -15.94 2.10 -18.49
C PRO A 76 -15.62 3.23 -17.53
N VAL A 77 -16.29 4.37 -17.72
CA VAL A 77 -16.13 5.54 -16.86
C VAL A 77 -16.68 5.13 -15.50
N GLN A 78 -15.80 4.96 -14.51
CA GLN A 78 -16.28 4.57 -13.18
C GLN A 78 -17.19 5.68 -12.64
N PRO A 79 -18.40 5.33 -12.16
CA PRO A 79 -19.35 6.30 -11.67
C PRO A 79 -18.77 7.04 -10.47
N ALA A 80 -19.09 8.34 -10.35
CA ALA A 80 -18.51 9.23 -9.35
C ALA A 80 -18.66 8.68 -7.91
N TRP A 81 -19.77 8.01 -7.61
CA TRP A 81 -20.00 7.40 -6.29
C TRP A 81 -18.98 6.29 -5.96
N LYS A 82 -18.55 5.48 -6.94
CA LYS A 82 -17.52 4.45 -6.72
C LYS A 82 -16.16 5.09 -6.42
N ARG A 83 -15.88 6.27 -6.99
CA ARG A 83 -14.67 7.04 -6.66
C ARG A 83 -14.74 7.60 -5.25
N CYS A 84 -15.86 8.19 -4.87
CA CYS A 84 -16.07 8.69 -3.51
C CYS A 84 -16.03 7.57 -2.47
N LEU A 85 -16.63 6.41 -2.74
CA LEU A 85 -16.56 5.26 -1.85
C LEU A 85 -15.12 4.75 -1.70
N LYS A 86 -14.36 4.68 -2.80
CA LYS A 86 -12.95 4.27 -2.78
C LYS A 86 -12.07 5.29 -2.03
N ALA A 87 -12.38 6.58 -2.14
CA ALA A 87 -11.72 7.64 -1.38
C ALA A 87 -12.09 7.58 0.11
N GLY A 88 -13.36 7.37 0.44
CA GLY A 88 -13.83 7.18 1.82
C GLY A 88 -13.21 5.95 2.48
N TRP A 89 -13.09 4.84 1.75
CA TRP A 89 -12.42 3.63 2.25
C TRP A 89 -10.92 3.84 2.53
N ARG A 90 -10.25 4.76 1.82
CA ARG A 90 -8.86 5.14 2.10
C ARG A 90 -8.72 6.03 3.33
N LEU A 91 -9.76 6.78 3.68
CA LEU A 91 -9.78 7.69 4.82
C LEU A 91 -10.25 7.01 6.11
N ALA A 92 -10.83 5.81 6.03
CA ALA A 92 -11.21 4.98 7.17
C ALA A 92 -10.11 4.86 8.27
N PRO A 93 -8.83 4.56 7.95
CA PRO A 93 -7.79 4.48 8.98
C PRO A 93 -7.49 5.84 9.65
N VAL A 94 -7.58 6.93 8.89
CA VAL A 94 -7.37 8.29 9.43
C VAL A 94 -8.52 8.67 10.36
N GLY A 95 -9.76 8.36 9.97
CA GLY A 95 -10.94 8.57 10.82
C GLY A 95 -10.87 7.76 12.11
N LEU A 96 -10.41 6.52 12.04
CA LEU A 96 -10.25 5.65 13.21
C LEU A 96 -9.19 6.18 14.19
N LEU A 97 -8.03 6.64 13.68
CA LEU A 97 -7.00 7.27 14.51
C LEU A 97 -7.48 8.58 15.14
N GLY A 98 -8.21 9.40 14.37
CA GLY A 98 -8.81 10.64 14.87
C GLY A 98 -9.80 10.37 16.00
N ALA A 99 -10.71 9.40 15.82
CA ALA A 99 -11.66 9.00 16.85
C ALA A 99 -10.96 8.44 18.10
N TRP A 100 -9.91 7.63 17.92
CA TRP A 100 -9.10 7.11 19.03
C TRP A 100 -8.41 8.22 19.82
N ALA A 101 -7.77 9.16 19.12
CA ALA A 101 -7.10 10.31 19.73
C ALA A 101 -8.08 11.19 20.50
N PHE A 102 -9.28 11.40 19.94
CA PHE A 102 -10.34 12.16 20.59
C PHE A 102 -10.82 11.47 21.89
N VAL A 103 -11.14 10.19 21.85
CA VAL A 103 -11.52 9.42 23.05
C VAL A 103 -10.40 9.48 24.08
N ARG A 104 -9.14 9.30 23.67
CA ARG A 104 -7.99 9.41 24.57
C ARG A 104 -7.86 10.79 25.22
N ALA A 105 -8.05 11.86 24.46
CA ALA A 105 -8.00 13.22 24.96
C ALA A 105 -9.10 13.47 26.00
N VAL A 106 -10.35 13.09 25.70
CA VAL A 106 -11.49 13.21 26.62
C VAL A 106 -11.21 12.47 27.93
N PHE A 107 -10.74 11.22 27.87
CA PHE A 107 -10.43 10.45 29.08
C PHE A 107 -9.24 11.02 29.87
N LEU A 108 -8.26 11.62 29.20
CA LEU A 108 -7.12 12.24 29.86
C LEU A 108 -7.55 13.52 30.58
N VAL A 109 -8.33 14.37 29.92
CA VAL A 109 -8.88 15.59 30.53
C VAL A 109 -9.79 15.25 31.71
N SER A 110 -10.75 14.32 31.54
CA SER A 110 -11.62 13.90 32.64
C SER A 110 -10.83 13.32 33.81
N GLY A 111 -9.79 12.53 33.54
CA GLY A 111 -8.91 11.98 34.59
C GLY A 111 -8.13 13.06 35.33
N VAL A 112 -7.62 14.07 34.63
CA VAL A 112 -6.93 15.22 35.23
C VAL A 112 -7.89 16.06 36.08
N VAL A 113 -9.11 16.33 35.60
CA VAL A 113 -10.13 17.08 36.34
C VAL A 113 -10.53 16.36 37.62
N LEU A 114 -10.83 15.05 37.53
CA LEU A 114 -11.14 14.22 38.70
C LEU A 114 -9.95 14.14 39.66
N GLY A 115 -8.72 14.02 39.15
CA GLY A 115 -7.51 14.04 39.97
C GLY A 115 -7.30 15.38 40.69
N ALA A 116 -7.47 16.50 39.99
CA ALA A 116 -7.33 17.84 40.57
C ALA A 116 -8.37 18.11 41.67
N LEU A 117 -9.60 17.63 41.49
CA LEU A 117 -10.65 17.69 42.52
C LEU A 117 -10.30 16.85 43.75
N GLN A 118 -9.67 15.68 43.59
CA GLN A 118 -9.25 14.83 44.72
C GLN A 118 -7.97 15.31 45.43
N VAL A 119 -7.05 15.97 44.71
CA VAL A 119 -5.82 16.54 45.29
C VAL A 119 -6.07 17.86 46.05
N GLY A 120 -7.31 18.35 46.06
CA GLY A 120 -7.70 19.46 46.94
C GLY A 120 -7.43 20.84 46.36
N LEU A 121 -7.32 20.99 45.03
CA LEU A 121 -7.33 22.31 44.36
C LEU A 121 -8.73 22.98 44.35
N GLY A 122 -9.74 22.31 44.94
CA GLY A 122 -11.07 22.85 45.25
C GLY A 122 -11.64 22.25 46.54
N GLY A 123 -10.76 21.90 47.49
CA GLY A 123 -11.08 21.08 48.67
C GLY A 123 -11.98 21.74 49.72
N ASP A 124 -12.01 23.07 49.79
CA ASP A 124 -12.74 23.75 50.90
C ASP A 124 -14.25 23.72 50.74
N VAL A 125 -14.80 23.50 49.54
CA VAL A 125 -16.25 23.59 49.29
C VAL A 125 -16.94 22.23 49.23
N ILE A 126 -16.20 21.13 49.05
CA ILE A 126 -16.76 19.78 48.89
C ILE A 126 -16.55 18.93 50.15
N ALA A 127 -15.57 19.27 51.01
CA ALA A 127 -15.32 18.57 52.26
C ALA A 127 -16.47 18.71 53.28
N GLU A 128 -17.30 19.75 53.17
CA GLU A 128 -18.39 20.02 54.11
C GLU A 128 -19.70 19.28 53.77
N LEU A 129 -19.84 18.75 52.54
CA LEU A 129 -21.09 18.09 52.10
C LEU A 129 -21.05 16.55 52.09
N LEU A 130 -19.89 15.92 52.27
CA LEU A 130 -19.74 14.46 52.18
C LEU A 130 -19.16 13.86 53.46
N PRO A 131 -19.95 13.10 54.26
CA PRO A 131 -19.43 12.39 55.42
C PRO A 131 -18.44 11.31 54.96
N ALA A 132 -17.27 11.34 55.60
CA ALA A 132 -16.15 10.41 55.51
C ALA A 132 -16.44 9.09 54.77
N SER A 133 -15.91 8.94 53.55
CA SER A 133 -15.72 7.63 52.97
C SER A 133 -14.44 7.55 52.13
N GLN A 134 -13.60 6.60 52.56
CA GLN A 134 -12.41 6.00 51.94
C GLN A 134 -11.06 6.74 52.08
N PRO A 135 -10.07 6.15 52.78
CA PRO A 135 -8.69 6.64 52.78
C PRO A 135 -8.10 6.43 51.38
N GLY A 136 -7.88 7.53 50.66
CA GLY A 136 -7.15 7.52 49.41
C GLY A 136 -5.79 6.84 49.56
N LEU A 137 -5.45 6.01 48.57
CA LEU A 137 -4.15 5.35 48.42
C LEU A 137 -3.00 6.30 48.78
N SER A 138 -2.40 6.12 49.96
CA SER A 138 -1.26 6.93 50.36
C SER A 138 -0.09 6.63 49.42
N LEU A 139 0.59 7.68 48.95
CA LEU A 139 1.80 7.59 48.13
C LEU A 139 2.89 6.69 48.77
N THR A 140 2.86 6.53 50.09
CA THR A 140 3.71 5.61 50.85
C THR A 140 3.48 4.13 50.50
N ARG A 141 2.25 3.73 50.13
CA ARG A 141 1.92 2.35 49.69
C ARG A 141 2.36 2.06 48.25
N LEU A 142 2.47 3.09 47.42
CA LEU A 142 3.00 2.99 46.06
C LEU A 142 4.52 2.85 46.07
N TRP A 143 5.21 3.54 46.98
CA TRP A 143 6.67 3.43 47.16
C TRP A 143 7.13 2.12 47.82
N SER A 144 6.26 1.40 48.54
CA SER A 144 6.60 0.07 49.06
C SER A 144 6.59 -1.04 48.00
N LEU A 145 6.04 -0.78 46.80
CA LEU A 145 6.06 -1.74 45.67
C LEU A 145 7.42 -1.81 44.96
N SER A 146 8.33 -0.87 45.23
CA SER A 146 9.68 -0.83 44.65
C SER A 146 10.55 -2.04 45.01
N GLY A 147 10.19 -2.79 46.06
CA GLY A 147 10.84 -4.04 46.47
C GLY A 147 9.90 -5.26 46.49
N ALA A 148 8.71 -5.15 45.91
CA ALA A 148 7.68 -6.18 46.01
C ALA A 148 7.84 -7.28 44.95
N SER A 149 7.60 -8.53 45.38
CA SER A 149 7.68 -9.71 44.52
C SER A 149 6.61 -9.68 43.42
N LEU A 150 6.85 -10.39 42.30
CA LEU A 150 5.90 -10.46 41.18
C LEU A 150 4.51 -10.96 41.60
N SER A 151 4.45 -11.78 42.66
CA SER A 151 3.22 -12.27 43.28
C SER A 151 2.45 -11.20 44.06
N ASP A 152 3.12 -10.22 44.66
CA ASP A 152 2.48 -9.13 45.38
C ASP A 152 1.89 -8.09 44.42
N VAL A 153 2.61 -7.82 43.33
CA VAL A 153 2.08 -7.01 42.21
C VAL A 153 0.83 -7.68 41.61
N GLY A 154 0.85 -9.01 41.47
CA GLY A 154 -0.29 -9.79 41.00
C GLY A 154 -1.52 -9.71 41.92
N ARG A 155 -1.32 -9.77 43.24
CA ARG A 155 -2.42 -9.63 44.23
C ARG A 155 -3.00 -8.22 44.27
N VAL A 156 -2.16 -7.20 44.20
CA VAL A 156 -2.62 -5.80 44.17
C VAL A 156 -3.40 -5.53 42.87
N ALA A 157 -2.93 -6.05 41.73
CA ALA A 157 -3.66 -6.00 40.48
C ALA A 157 -5.02 -6.73 40.56
N LEU A 158 -5.07 -7.92 41.18
CA LEU A 158 -6.32 -8.65 41.39
C LEU A 158 -7.26 -7.95 42.38
N GLN A 159 -6.76 -7.29 43.42
CA GLN A 159 -7.58 -6.51 44.36
C GLN A 159 -8.14 -5.24 43.71
N LEU A 160 -7.37 -4.56 42.84
CA LEU A 160 -7.84 -3.45 42.01
C LEU A 160 -8.90 -3.88 40.98
N LEU A 161 -8.82 -5.13 40.51
CA LEU A 161 -9.80 -5.72 39.59
C LEU A 161 -11.04 -6.29 40.30
N GLY A 162 -10.88 -6.80 41.54
CA GLY A 162 -11.90 -7.51 42.30
C GLY A 162 -12.76 -6.62 43.21
N ASN A 163 -12.21 -5.52 43.74
CA ASN A 163 -13.02 -4.50 44.40
C ASN A 163 -13.55 -3.55 43.32
N GLY A 164 -14.80 -3.76 42.89
CA GLY A 164 -15.52 -2.96 41.89
C GLY A 164 -15.78 -1.49 42.25
N GLY A 165 -14.75 -0.78 42.72
CA GLY A 165 -14.78 0.67 42.86
C GLY A 165 -14.70 1.37 41.50
N PRO A 166 -15.07 2.66 41.44
CA PRO A 166 -15.11 3.46 40.20
C PRO A 166 -13.79 3.49 39.41
N LEU A 167 -12.66 3.22 40.09
CA LEU A 167 -11.33 3.06 39.47
C LEU A 167 -11.17 1.76 38.67
N GLY A 168 -11.71 0.62 39.13
CA GLY A 168 -11.62 -0.67 38.44
C GLY A 168 -12.46 -0.72 37.16
N TRP A 169 -13.67 -0.15 37.20
CA TRP A 169 -14.54 -0.01 36.04
C TRP A 169 -13.91 0.90 34.96
N GLY A 170 -13.24 1.98 35.38
CA GLY A 170 -12.53 2.88 34.48
C GLY A 170 -11.35 2.22 33.75
N VAL A 171 -10.59 1.36 34.43
CA VAL A 171 -9.52 0.56 33.80
C VAL A 171 -10.11 -0.47 32.85
N MET A 172 -11.18 -1.15 33.25
CA MET A 172 -11.82 -2.17 32.41
C MET A 172 -12.41 -1.56 31.12
N LEU A 173 -13.08 -0.40 31.21
CA LEU A 173 -13.58 0.34 30.05
C LEU A 173 -12.45 0.82 29.12
N LYS A 174 -11.29 1.22 29.67
CA LYS A 174 -10.10 1.58 28.88
C LYS A 174 -9.54 0.39 28.10
N VAL A 175 -9.46 -0.78 28.72
CA VAL A 175 -8.99 -2.00 28.06
C VAL A 175 -10.01 -2.49 27.02
N ALA A 176 -11.30 -2.47 27.36
CA ALA A 176 -12.37 -2.88 26.45
C ALA A 176 -12.45 -1.99 25.20
N SER A 177 -12.31 -0.66 25.35
CA SER A 177 -12.28 0.25 24.20
C SER A 177 -11.06 0.05 23.31
N LEU A 178 -9.88 -0.22 23.88
CA LEU A 178 -8.68 -0.57 23.10
C LEU A 178 -8.85 -1.89 22.34
N ALA A 179 -9.42 -2.91 22.99
CA ALA A 179 -9.70 -4.20 22.36
C ALA A 179 -10.72 -4.07 21.22
N LEU A 180 -11.80 -3.30 21.42
CA LEU A 180 -12.83 -3.07 20.41
C LEU A 180 -12.26 -2.35 19.18
N ILE A 181 -11.44 -1.32 19.39
CA ILE A 181 -10.78 -0.57 18.31
C ILE A 181 -9.76 -1.45 17.58
N GLY A 182 -9.02 -2.27 18.31
CA GLY A 182 -8.13 -3.28 17.74
C GLY A 182 -8.88 -4.24 16.82
N LEU A 183 -10.01 -4.79 17.27
CA LEU A 183 -10.84 -5.69 16.46
C LEU A 183 -11.43 -5.00 15.23
N LEU A 184 -11.88 -3.75 15.36
CA LEU A 184 -12.33 -2.93 14.22
C LEU A 184 -11.22 -2.68 13.20
N TYR A 185 -9.99 -2.43 13.67
CA TYR A 185 -8.84 -2.27 12.78
C TYR A 185 -8.47 -3.57 12.06
N TRP A 186 -8.43 -4.69 12.79
CA TRP A 186 -8.10 -6.00 12.23
C TRP A 186 -9.16 -6.47 11.23
N SER A 187 -10.45 -6.22 11.50
CA SER A 187 -11.54 -6.52 10.55
C SER A 187 -11.48 -5.66 9.30
N TRP A 188 -11.12 -4.37 9.41
CA TRP A 188 -10.86 -3.51 8.25
C TRP A 188 -9.66 -4.01 7.43
N LEU A 189 -8.57 -4.41 8.08
CA LEU A 189 -7.37 -4.93 7.42
C LEU A 189 -7.69 -6.23 6.65
N ALA A 190 -8.44 -7.15 7.27
CA ALA A 190 -8.88 -8.39 6.64
C ALA A 190 -9.80 -8.12 5.43
N SER A 191 -10.72 -7.18 5.54
CA SER A 191 -11.62 -6.78 4.45
C SER A 191 -10.85 -6.12 3.29
N TRP A 192 -9.88 -5.25 3.59
CA TRP A 192 -9.01 -4.65 2.58
C TRP A 192 -8.17 -5.69 1.85
N TRP A 193 -7.60 -6.65 2.59
CA TRP A 193 -6.80 -7.73 2.01
C TRP A 193 -7.65 -8.61 1.08
N ALA A 194 -8.87 -8.97 1.50
CA ALA A 194 -9.81 -9.76 0.69
C ALA A 194 -10.29 -9.03 -0.59
N VAL A 195 -10.44 -7.70 -0.55
CA VAL A 195 -10.78 -6.91 -1.75
C VAL A 195 -9.60 -6.85 -2.72
N ARG A 196 -8.37 -6.72 -2.20
CA ARG A 196 -7.16 -6.64 -3.02
C ARG A 196 -6.87 -7.96 -3.74
N THR A 197 -7.04 -9.09 -3.08
CA THR A 197 -6.84 -10.42 -3.67
C THR A 197 -7.82 -10.69 -4.82
N ARG A 198 -9.10 -10.32 -4.67
CA ARG A 198 -10.10 -10.44 -5.75
C ARG A 198 -9.77 -9.58 -6.96
N THR A 199 -9.23 -8.38 -6.76
CA THR A 199 -8.80 -7.52 -7.88
C THR A 199 -7.59 -8.06 -8.63
N SER A 200 -6.66 -8.77 -7.94
CA SER A 200 -5.53 -9.41 -8.62
C SER A 200 -5.90 -10.67 -9.39
N GLU A 201 -6.89 -11.44 -8.92
CA GLU A 201 -7.37 -12.64 -9.64
C GLU A 201 -8.08 -12.27 -10.94
N HIS A 202 -8.91 -11.23 -10.94
CA HIS A 202 -9.61 -10.77 -12.14
C HIS A 202 -8.67 -10.21 -13.22
N GLN A 203 -7.45 -9.80 -12.83
CA GLN A 203 -6.42 -9.36 -13.76
C GLN A 203 -5.58 -10.52 -14.30
N ARG A 204 -5.66 -11.71 -13.67
CA ARG A 204 -4.95 -12.93 -14.08
C ARG A 204 -5.77 -13.84 -15.00
N THR A 205 -7.11 -13.81 -14.88
CA THR A 205 -8.03 -14.63 -15.69
C THR A 205 -8.65 -13.90 -16.88
N GLY A 206 -8.23 -12.65 -17.15
CA GLY A 206 -8.55 -11.92 -18.37
C GLY A 206 -7.61 -12.27 -19.52
N TYR A 207 -7.62 -13.54 -19.93
CA TYR A 207 -7.17 -14.03 -21.25
C TYR A 207 -8.24 -14.97 -21.78
#